data_AF-A0A1H8SKT9-F1
#
_entry.id   AF-A0A1H8SKT9-F1
#
_cell.length_a   1.000
_cell.length_b   1.000
_cell.length_c   1.000
_cell.angle_alpha   90.00
_cell.angle_beta   90.00
_cell.angle_gamma   90.00
#
_symmetry.space_group_name_H-M   'P 1'
#
loop_
_entity.id
_entity.type
_entity.pdbx_description
1 polymer ?
#
loop_
_entity_poly.entity_id
_entity_poly.type
_entity_poly.pdbx_seq_one_letter_code
_entity_poly.pdbx_strand_id
1 'polypeptide(L)'
;MLKFHLIRICLLAVAISLGIYGQSLADFSASIFTSFHPTAYLTAYTALSLILFATVPIISRKNRALFSSYLVLTLACTIPVSWFSLFVTIMWWG
;
A
#
# COMPACT_ATOMS: atom_id res chain seq x y z
N MET A 1 -21.40 11.44 6.56
CA MET A 1 -19.95 11.78 6.59
C MET A 1 -19.08 10.65 7.12
N LEU A 2 -19.40 10.02 8.26
CA LEU A 2 -18.60 8.95 8.88
C LEU A 2 -18.20 7.81 7.92
N LYS A 3 -19.13 7.33 7.08
CA LYS A 3 -18.88 6.24 6.11
C LYS A 3 -17.70 6.53 5.16
N PHE A 4 -17.56 7.78 4.70
CA PHE A 4 -16.48 8.16 3.78
C PHE A 4 -15.11 8.27 4.48
N HIS A 5 -15.09 8.61 5.77
CA HIS A 5 -13.86 8.60 6.56
C HIS A 5 -13.38 7.18 6.82
N LEU A 6 -14.30 6.28 7.17
CA LEU A 6 -14.03 4.85 7.34
C LEU A 6 -13.41 4.25 6.09
N ILE A 7 -13.97 4.51 4.90
CA ILE A 7 -13.42 4.00 3.63
C ILE A 7 -11.96 4.46 3.42
N ARG A 8 -11.66 5.74 3.67
CA ARG A 8 -10.28 6.27 3.50
C ARG A 8 -9.28 5.66 4.48
N ILE A 9 -9.71 5.49 5.73
CA ILE A 9 -8.88 4.88 6.77
C ILE A 9 -8.64 3.40 6.45
N CYS A 10 -9.67 2.67 6.02
CA CYS A 10 -9.51 1.28 5.58
C CYS A 10 -8.57 1.17 4.38
N LEU A 11 -8.67 2.06 3.39
CA LEU A 11 -7.76 2.09 2.24
C LEU A 11 -6.30 2.34 2.67
N LEU A 12 -6.08 3.29 3.57
CA LEU A 12 -4.76 3.55 4.16
C LEU A 12 -4.23 2.33 4.91
N ALA A 13 -5.05 1.71 5.75
CA ALA A 13 -4.67 0.53 6.53
C ALA A 13 -4.31 -0.65 5.61
N VAL A 14 -5.09 -0.88 4.55
CA VAL A 14 -4.80 -1.94 3.56
C VAL A 14 -3.50 -1.63 2.80
N ALA A 15 -3.29 -0.37 2.39
CA ALA A 15 -2.05 0.05 1.71
C ALA A 15 -0.82 -0.20 2.59
N ILE A 16 -0.89 0.18 3.87
CA ILE A 16 0.17 -0.02 4.85
C ILE A 16 0.42 -1.52 5.05
N SER A 17 -0.64 -2.31 5.26
CA SER A 17 -0.52 -3.75 5.46
C SER A 17 0.12 -4.44 4.26
N LEU A 18 -0.24 -4.07 3.03
CA LEU A 18 0.38 -4.60 1.82
C LEU A 18 1.87 -4.24 1.71
N GLY A 19 2.25 -3.02 2.08
CA GLY A 19 3.64 -2.58 2.00
C GLY A 19 4.53 -3.20 3.08
N ILE A 20 4.01 -3.39 4.30
CA ILE A 20 4.76 -3.99 5.42
C ILE A 20 4.78 -5.52 5.34
N TYR A 21 3.63 -6.14 5.10
CA TYR A 21 3.48 -7.60 5.07
C TYR A 21 3.53 -8.19 3.66
N GLY A 22 3.97 -7.40 2.66
CA GLY A 22 4.03 -7.82 1.26
C GLY A 22 4.86 -9.08 1.05
N GLN A 23 5.93 -9.26 1.81
CA GLN A 23 6.76 -10.47 1.77
C GLN A 23 5.99 -11.71 2.24
N SER A 24 5.40 -11.66 3.44
CA SER A 24 4.61 -12.77 3.96
C SER A 24 3.43 -13.13 3.07
N LEU A 25 2.79 -12.12 2.44
CA LEU A 25 1.72 -12.32 1.47
C LEU A 25 2.24 -12.93 0.16
N ALA A 26 3.45 -12.58 -0.28
CA ALA A 26 4.08 -13.15 -1.47
C ALA A 26 4.43 -14.63 -1.26
N ASP A 27 5.00 -14.97 -0.10
CA ASP A 27 5.31 -16.35 0.28
C ASP A 27 4.04 -17.20 0.38
N PHE A 28 3.03 -16.67 1.07
CA PHE A 28 1.72 -17.31 1.16
C PHE A 28 1.10 -17.54 -0.23
N SER A 29 1.15 -16.54 -1.10
CA SER A 29 0.56 -16.64 -2.43
C SER A 29 1.32 -17.58 -3.34
N ALA A 30 2.64 -17.61 -3.27
CA ALA A 30 3.45 -18.59 -4.00
C ALA A 30 3.18 -20.02 -3.51
N SER A 31 2.86 -20.20 -2.22
CA SER A 31 2.50 -21.51 -1.67
C SER A 31 1.16 -22.06 -2.17
N ILE A 32 0.22 -21.17 -2.52
CA ILE A 32 -1.12 -21.54 -3.03
C ILE A 32 -1.11 -21.62 -4.56
N PHE A 33 -0.56 -20.58 -5.18
CA PHE A 33 -0.51 -20.39 -6.62
C PHE A 33 0.95 -20.61 -7.04
N THR A 34 1.34 -21.87 -7.22
CA THR A 34 2.69 -22.28 -7.61
C THR A 34 3.08 -21.84 -9.04
N SER A 35 2.30 -20.96 -9.65
CA SER A 35 2.42 -20.55 -11.05
C SER A 35 3.48 -19.48 -11.29
N PHE A 36 3.83 -18.68 -10.27
CA PHE A 36 4.80 -17.59 -10.40
C PHE A 36 5.83 -17.62 -9.27
N HIS A 37 7.02 -17.08 -9.56
CA HIS A 37 8.05 -16.88 -8.55
C HIS A 37 7.56 -15.87 -7.49
N PRO A 38 7.87 -16.03 -6.20
CA PRO A 38 7.36 -15.15 -5.15
C PRO A 38 7.73 -13.66 -5.34
N THR A 39 8.84 -13.37 -6.02
CA THR A 39 9.24 -12.01 -6.42
C THR A 39 8.19 -11.30 -7.28
N ALA A 40 7.46 -12.02 -8.13
CA ALA A 40 6.39 -11.46 -8.95
C ALA A 40 5.19 -11.03 -8.09
N TYR A 41 4.80 -11.86 -7.11
CA TYR A 41 3.74 -11.52 -6.15
C TYR A 41 4.14 -10.34 -5.27
N LEU A 42 5.38 -10.33 -4.76
CA LEU A 42 5.92 -9.25 -3.96
C LEU A 42 5.92 -7.91 -4.73
N THR A 43 6.34 -7.94 -5.99
CA THR A 43 6.33 -6.76 -6.87
C THR A 43 4.90 -6.26 -7.10
N ALA A 44 3.95 -7.17 -7.32
CA ALA A 44 2.54 -6.83 -7.48
C ALA A 44 1.94 -6.20 -6.22
N TYR A 45 2.21 -6.74 -5.02
CA TYR A 45 1.72 -6.16 -3.76
C TYR A 45 2.33 -4.80 -3.46
N THR A 46 3.61 -4.63 -3.73
CA THR A 46 4.31 -3.34 -3.61
C THR A 46 3.67 -2.29 -4.53
N ALA A 47 3.44 -2.63 -5.80
CA ALA A 47 2.75 -1.74 -6.75
C ALA A 47 1.32 -1.41 -6.30
N LEU A 48 0.57 -2.40 -5.80
CA LEU A 48 -0.80 -2.21 -5.31
C LEU A 48 -0.85 -1.27 -4.09
N SER A 49 0.11 -1.43 -3.16
CA SER A 49 0.25 -0.55 -2.00
C SER A 49 0.46 0.91 -2.43
N LEU A 50 1.38 1.16 -3.38
CA LEU A 50 1.64 2.49 -3.93
C LEU A 50 0.42 3.11 -4.59
N ILE A 51 -0.31 2.33 -5.39
CA ILE A 51 -1.54 2.77 -6.03
C ILE A 51 -2.58 3.16 -4.97
N LEU A 52 -2.78 2.32 -3.95
CA LEU A 52 -3.72 2.61 -2.87
C LEU A 52 -3.35 3.90 -2.12
N PHE A 53 -2.08 4.12 -1.81
CA PHE A 53 -1.63 5.37 -1.21
C PHE A 53 -1.95 6.58 -2.09
N ALA A 54 -1.79 6.49 -3.42
CA ALA A 54 -2.14 7.57 -4.33
C ALA A 54 -3.66 7.82 -4.41
N THR A 55 -4.50 6.77 -4.30
CA THR A 55 -5.97 6.94 -4.41
C THR A 55 -6.59 7.74 -3.26
N VAL A 56 -6.06 7.65 -2.04
CA VAL A 56 -6.62 8.30 -0.85
C VAL A 56 -6.67 9.84 -0.95
N PRO A 57 -5.59 10.55 -1.33
CA PRO A 57 -5.64 11.99 -1.56
C PRO A 57 -6.49 12.34 -2.78
N ILE A 58 -6.48 11.53 -3.85
CA ILE A 58 -7.30 11.76 -5.06
C ILE A 58 -8.80 11.76 -4.71
N ILE A 59 -9.26 10.82 -3.89
CA ILE A 59 -10.67 10.75 -3.46
C ILE A 59 -11.01 11.92 -2.51
N SER A 60 -10.03 12.38 -1.75
CA SER A 60 -10.21 13.47 -0.77
C SER A 60 -10.19 14.87 -1.39
N ARG A 61 -9.78 15.01 -2.66
CA ARG A 61 -9.66 16.31 -3.38
C ARG A 61 -10.92 17.17 -3.38
N LYS A 62 -12.09 16.55 -3.26
CA LYS A 62 -13.39 17.25 -3.29
C LYS A 62 -13.66 18.07 -2.02
N ASN A 63 -12.91 17.87 -0.94
CA ASN A 63 -13.07 18.64 0.31
C ASN A 63 -11.70 19.14 0.79
N ARG A 64 -11.40 20.43 0.55
CA ARG A 64 -10.09 21.06 0.85
C ARG A 64 -9.66 20.88 2.31
N ALA A 65 -10.59 21.00 3.26
CA ALA A 65 -10.27 20.88 4.69
C ALA A 65 -9.81 19.46 5.04
N LEU A 66 -10.47 18.45 4.46
CA LEU A 66 -10.09 17.05 4.68
C LEU A 66 -8.87 16.65 3.84
N PHE A 67 -8.71 17.21 2.65
CA PHE A 67 -7.61 16.92 1.75
C PHE A 67 -6.25 17.17 2.40
N SER A 68 -6.08 18.31 3.06
CA SER A 68 -4.79 18.64 3.72
C SER A 68 -4.42 17.61 4.79
N SER A 69 -5.35 17.28 5.69
CA SER A 69 -5.10 16.30 6.76
C SER A 69 -4.81 14.90 6.23
N TYR A 70 -5.57 14.44 5.24
CA TYR A 70 -5.34 13.13 4.62
C TYR A 70 -4.07 13.10 3.77
N LEU A 71 -3.69 14.21 3.13
CA LEU A 71 -2.45 14.30 2.36
C LEU A 71 -1.23 14.20 3.28
N VAL A 72 -1.22 14.92 4.40
CA VAL A 72 -0.15 14.83 5.39
C VAL A 72 -0.06 13.41 5.97
N LEU A 73 -1.20 12.83 6.38
CA LEU A 73 -1.25 11.47 6.90
C LEU A 73 -0.76 10.44 5.87
N THR A 74 -1.20 10.59 4.62
CA THR A 74 -0.78 9.72 3.51
C THR A 74 0.73 9.84 3.32
N LEU A 75 1.29 11.04 3.17
CA LEU A 75 2.73 11.21 2.98
C LEU A 75 3.56 10.67 4.15
N ALA A 76 3.11 10.90 5.39
CA ALA A 76 3.79 10.40 6.59
C ALA A 76 3.85 8.86 6.63
N CYS A 77 2.83 8.17 6.11
CA CYS A 77 2.81 6.71 6.04
C CYS A 77 3.47 6.17 4.75
N THR A 78 3.22 6.80 3.61
CA THR A 78 3.68 6.34 2.30
C THR A 78 5.20 6.36 2.22
N ILE A 79 5.87 7.43 2.67
CA ILE A 79 7.33 7.53 2.56
C ILE A 79 8.05 6.35 3.25
N PRO A 80 7.85 6.07 4.55
CA PRO A 80 8.53 4.97 5.21
C PRO A 80 8.07 3.59 4.69
N VAL A 81 6.78 3.41 4.41
CA VAL A 81 6.25 2.12 3.94
C VAL A 81 6.75 1.79 2.53
N SER A 82 6.73 2.76 1.62
CA SER A 82 7.25 2.60 0.25
C SER A 82 8.76 2.38 0.25
N TRP A 83 9.50 3.09 1.10
CA TRP A 83 10.94 2.85 1.26
C TRP A 83 11.23 1.42 1.72
N PHE A 84 10.54 0.95 2.75
CA PHE A 84 10.67 -0.42 3.25
C PHE A 84 10.26 -1.46 2.20
N SER A 85 9.10 -1.28 1.58
CA SER A 85 8.55 -2.21 0.58
C SER A 85 9.43 -2.31 -0.66
N LEU A 86 9.99 -1.19 -1.14
CA LEU A 86 10.94 -1.18 -2.24
C LEU A 86 12.28 -1.82 -1.85
N PHE A 87 12.78 -1.51 -0.64
CA PHE A 87 14.00 -2.15 -0.13
C PHE A 87 13.87 -3.67 -0.10
N VAL A 88 12.79 -4.20 0.47
CA VAL A 88 12.53 -5.65 0.52
C VAL A 88 12.41 -6.24 -0.88
N THR A 89 11.70 -5.55 -1.78
CA THR A 89 11.57 -5.98 -3.18
C THR A 89 12.94 -6.06 -3.86
N ILE A 90 13.78 -5.03 -3.73
CA ILE A 90 15.13 -5.01 -4.33
C ILE A 90 16.00 -6.13 -3.77
N MET A 91 15.98 -6.35 -2.45
CA MET A 91 16.73 -7.43 -1.78
C MET A 91 16.32 -8.84 -2.24
N TRP A 92 15.12 -8.97 -2.81
CA TRP A 92 14.60 -10.23 -3.35
C TRP A 92 14.87 -10.40 -4.86
N TRP A 93 15.22 -9.32 -5.56
CA TRP A 93 15.60 -9.32 -6.97
C TRP A 93 17.12 -9.42 -7.19
N GLY A 94 17.93 -9.04 -6.19
CA GLY A 94 19.38 -9.24 -6.15
C GLY A 94 19.78 -10.56 -5.51
#